data_AF-A0A2K0TZJ7-F1
#
_entry.id   AF-A0A2K0TZJ7-F1
#
_cell.length_a   1.000
_cell.length_b   1.000
_cell.length_c   1.000
_cell.angle_alpha   90.00
_cell.angle_beta   90.00
_cell.angle_gamma   90.00
#
_symmetry.space_group_name_H-M   'P 1'
#
loop_
_entity.id
_entity.type
_entity.pdbx_description
1 polymer ?
#
loop_
_entity_poly.entity_id
_entity_poly.type
_entity_poly.pdbx_seq_one_letter_code
_entity_poly.pdbx_strand_id
1 'polypeptide(L)'
;MIELSTRTKASYTYVKDWMMLRECLAGCLGSMQTLSHQNVKLKLKLPEGSPAKFHKISGALQITKRATGRDAEASLGDLRFGDKRDVLVQLVILPDTSSQETLAPDPWDNIVSGLEALGGSTDTDTERTLSVEEVPLIQADLTWGDILRDGTTAQMPRPSLLAITMLPANLGQKNKWQNTPPIPPHPSVVQRRMELLTSDMLTRALTLVSRGQHDRAHTLLNETRSILKGLGKGGLPPVPPSKSLPSTPHPGNDGSPASGTPDRKRSPSPTSATSSSGNGLPGTALGPPPPLGRSRSTDGLTLGVGIDATTVAALDAELESSLEWIQHPAVFGRDSRKAVLQAIGVISSQRAFTSRSPIESLWASRIGGIKRLAERSREWREEGGGEGGITEEA
;
A
#
# COMPACT_ATOMS: atom_id res chain seq x y z
N MET A 1 -19.21 -14.75 13.42
CA MET A 1 -18.02 -15.26 12.69
C MET A 1 -17.01 -14.18 12.34
N ILE A 2 -17.40 -13.07 11.70
CA ILE A 2 -16.45 -11.98 11.38
C ILE A 2 -15.94 -11.24 12.61
N GLU A 3 -16.83 -10.98 13.57
CA GLU A 3 -16.40 -10.42 14.86
C GLU A 3 -15.44 -11.37 15.58
N LEU A 4 -15.67 -12.67 15.47
CA LEU A 4 -14.80 -13.69 16.03
C LEU A 4 -13.43 -13.67 15.35
N SER A 5 -13.37 -13.71 14.01
CA SER A 5 -12.11 -13.68 13.25
C SER A 5 -11.33 -12.38 13.48
N THR A 6 -12.03 -11.25 13.60
CA THR A 6 -11.41 -9.95 13.92
C THR A 6 -10.82 -9.97 15.33
N ARG A 7 -11.59 -10.44 16.31
CA ARG A 7 -11.16 -10.52 17.72
C ARG A 7 -9.99 -11.48 17.92
N THR A 8 -9.97 -12.60 17.19
CA THR A 8 -8.90 -13.60 17.27
C THR A 8 -7.76 -13.35 16.29
N LYS A 9 -7.82 -12.29 15.47
CA LYS A 9 -6.85 -12.01 14.39
C LYS A 9 -6.73 -13.16 13.37
N ALA A 10 -7.74 -14.00 13.31
CA ALA A 10 -7.86 -15.11 12.38
C ALA A 10 -8.45 -14.63 11.03
N SER A 11 -8.50 -15.54 10.07
CA SER A 11 -9.10 -15.29 8.76
C SER A 11 -10.50 -15.91 8.68
N TYR A 12 -11.35 -15.29 7.86
CA TYR A 12 -12.68 -15.80 7.52
C TYR A 12 -12.64 -16.39 6.11
N THR A 13 -13.06 -17.65 5.97
CA THR A 13 -13.21 -18.33 4.68
C THR A 13 -14.66 -18.77 4.53
N TYR A 14 -15.34 -18.26 3.51
CA TYR A 14 -16.67 -18.71 3.12
C TYR A 14 -16.57 -20.01 2.32
N VAL A 15 -17.47 -20.95 2.59
CA VAL A 15 -17.61 -22.21 1.87
C VAL A 15 -19.06 -22.29 1.42
N LYS A 16 -19.30 -22.22 0.10
CA LYS A 16 -20.65 -22.17 -0.48
C LYS A 16 -21.32 -23.55 -0.48
N ASP A 17 -20.58 -24.56 -0.89
CA ASP A 17 -21.03 -25.94 -0.98
C ASP A 17 -19.96 -26.88 -0.39
N TRP A 18 -20.37 -28.12 -0.13
CA TRP A 18 -19.50 -29.15 0.44
C TRP A 18 -18.26 -29.42 -0.42
N MET A 19 -18.38 -29.30 -1.74
CA MET A 19 -17.28 -29.57 -2.67
C MET A 19 -16.13 -28.55 -2.51
N MET A 20 -16.43 -27.32 -2.13
CA MET A 20 -15.43 -26.29 -1.83
C MET A 20 -14.66 -26.54 -0.52
N LEU A 21 -15.20 -27.34 0.42
CA LEU A 21 -14.60 -27.54 1.74
C LEU A 21 -13.19 -28.12 1.65
N ARG A 22 -12.99 -29.10 0.75
CA ARG A 22 -11.70 -29.79 0.60
C ARG A 22 -10.59 -28.84 0.14
N GLU A 23 -10.85 -27.96 -0.82
CA GLU A 23 -9.88 -26.94 -1.25
C GLU A 23 -9.53 -25.98 -0.09
N CYS A 24 -10.55 -25.53 0.67
CA CYS A 24 -10.34 -24.65 1.81
C CYS A 24 -9.44 -25.27 2.87
N LEU A 25 -9.71 -26.54 3.23
CA LEU A 25 -8.92 -27.27 4.20
C LEU A 25 -7.49 -27.52 3.70
N ALA A 26 -7.34 -27.92 2.44
CA ALA A 26 -6.04 -28.11 1.82
C ALA A 26 -5.20 -26.82 1.86
N GLY A 27 -5.80 -25.68 1.54
CA GLY A 27 -5.13 -24.39 1.64
C GLY A 27 -4.74 -24.00 3.07
N CYS A 28 -5.62 -24.22 4.05
CA CYS A 28 -5.30 -23.99 5.46
C CYS A 28 -4.13 -24.88 5.92
N LEU A 29 -4.15 -26.18 5.60
CA LEU A 29 -3.08 -27.12 5.96
C LEU A 29 -1.75 -26.77 5.27
N GLY A 30 -1.80 -26.45 3.97
CA GLY A 30 -0.62 -26.01 3.22
C GLY A 30 0.00 -24.74 3.79
N SER A 31 -0.84 -23.82 4.28
CA SER A 31 -0.38 -22.62 4.98
C SER A 31 0.25 -22.93 6.33
N MET A 32 -0.31 -23.85 7.12
CA MET A 32 0.23 -24.24 8.43
C MET A 32 1.62 -24.90 8.30
N GLN A 33 1.82 -25.73 7.27
CA GLN A 33 3.10 -26.40 7.03
C GLN A 33 4.25 -25.47 6.62
N THR A 34 3.95 -24.20 6.32
CA THR A 34 4.91 -23.21 5.84
C THR A 34 5.05 -22.01 6.76
N LEU A 35 4.53 -22.12 7.99
CA LEU A 35 4.69 -21.14 9.05
C LEU A 35 6.17 -20.84 9.31
N SER A 36 6.55 -19.56 9.25
CA SER A 36 7.92 -19.10 9.48
C SER A 36 8.06 -18.23 10.72
N HIS A 37 7.01 -17.46 11.07
CA HIS A 37 6.99 -16.61 12.26
C HIS A 37 5.58 -16.59 12.86
N GLN A 38 5.46 -16.71 14.18
CA GLN A 38 4.16 -16.61 14.87
C GLN A 38 3.93 -15.21 15.42
N ASN A 39 2.67 -14.76 15.40
CA ASN A 39 2.23 -13.53 16.06
C ASN A 39 3.15 -12.31 15.80
N VAL A 40 3.47 -12.08 14.53
CA VAL A 40 4.38 -11.01 14.12
C VAL A 40 3.75 -9.64 14.40
N LYS A 41 4.55 -8.75 14.96
CA LYS A 41 4.20 -7.39 15.34
C LYS A 41 5.24 -6.41 14.81
N LEU A 42 4.77 -5.41 14.09
CA LEU A 42 5.55 -4.26 13.64
C LEU A 42 5.49 -3.18 14.72
N LYS A 43 6.63 -2.91 15.35
CA LYS A 43 6.81 -1.82 16.31
C LYS A 43 7.30 -0.59 15.58
N LEU A 44 6.58 0.51 15.73
CA LEU A 44 6.86 1.79 15.11
C LEU A 44 7.15 2.80 16.23
N LYS A 45 8.31 3.43 16.20
CA LYS A 45 8.73 4.42 17.19
C LYS A 45 9.15 5.70 16.49
N LEU A 46 8.70 6.83 17.00
CA LEU A 46 9.21 8.14 16.61
C LEU A 46 10.42 8.43 17.51
N PRO A 47 11.65 8.52 16.96
CA PRO A 47 12.83 8.83 17.74
C PRO A 47 12.70 10.15 18.49
N GLU A 48 13.51 10.30 19.54
CA GLU A 48 13.62 11.59 20.25
C GLU A 48 14.08 12.68 19.27
N GLY A 49 13.50 13.87 19.38
CA GLY A 49 13.73 14.97 18.42
C GLY A 49 12.97 14.86 17.09
N SER A 50 12.28 13.76 16.80
CA SER A 50 11.49 13.66 15.55
C SER A 50 10.36 14.71 15.52
N PRO A 51 10.23 15.52 14.45
CA PRO A 51 9.14 16.48 14.27
C PRO A 51 7.84 15.81 13.79
N ALA A 52 7.87 14.48 13.54
CA ALA A 52 6.73 13.73 13.05
C ALA A 52 5.73 13.37 14.16
N LYS A 53 4.47 13.17 13.76
CA LYS A 53 3.38 12.60 14.55
C LYS A 53 2.62 11.54 13.74
N PHE A 54 2.18 10.46 14.39
CA PHE A 54 1.36 9.44 13.73
C PHE A 54 -0.04 9.96 13.39
N HIS A 55 -0.33 10.18 12.11
CA HIS A 55 -1.69 10.44 11.65
C HIS A 55 -2.51 9.15 11.63
N LYS A 56 -2.16 8.24 10.71
CA LYS A 56 -2.90 7.03 10.44
C LYS A 56 -1.95 5.87 10.17
N ILE A 57 -2.28 4.70 10.70
CA ILE A 57 -1.63 3.44 10.37
C ILE A 57 -2.74 2.54 9.83
N SER A 58 -2.49 1.78 8.77
CA SER A 58 -3.52 0.96 8.11
C SER A 58 -2.92 -0.28 7.46
N GLY A 59 -3.75 -1.30 7.26
CA GLY A 59 -3.32 -2.57 6.65
C GLY A 59 -2.73 -3.60 7.62
N ALA A 60 -2.93 -3.42 8.92
CA ALA A 60 -2.62 -4.42 9.95
C ALA A 60 -3.90 -5.00 10.56
N LEU A 61 -3.81 -6.19 11.16
CA LEU A 61 -4.95 -6.87 11.78
C LEU A 61 -5.45 -6.12 13.02
N GLN A 62 -4.52 -5.54 13.77
CA GLN A 62 -4.82 -4.68 14.91
C GLN A 62 -3.72 -3.62 15.03
N ILE A 63 -4.09 -2.41 15.41
CA ILE A 63 -3.16 -1.32 15.67
C ILE A 63 -3.38 -0.82 17.09
N THR A 64 -2.30 -0.67 17.84
CA THR A 64 -2.30 -0.13 19.20
C THR A 64 -1.34 1.05 19.23
N LYS A 65 -1.82 2.25 19.56
CA LYS A 65 -0.97 3.43 19.78
C LYS A 65 -0.73 3.60 21.28
N ARG A 66 0.50 3.89 21.69
CA ARG A 66 0.81 4.21 23.09
C ARG A 66 0.23 5.58 23.45
N ALA A 67 -0.13 5.78 24.71
CA ALA A 67 -0.65 7.05 25.24
C ALA A 67 0.26 8.26 24.96
N THR A 68 1.58 8.05 24.86
CA THR A 68 2.56 9.09 24.52
C THR A 68 2.42 9.60 23.09
N GLY A 69 1.74 8.87 22.21
CA GLY A 69 1.63 9.18 20.78
C GLY A 69 2.93 9.01 19.97
N ARG A 70 4.03 8.58 20.63
CA ARG A 70 5.36 8.39 20.02
C ARG A 70 5.66 6.96 19.63
N ASP A 71 4.88 5.99 20.13
CA ASP A 71 5.01 4.58 19.78
C ASP A 71 3.67 4.03 19.25
N ALA A 72 3.76 3.13 18.29
CA ALA A 72 2.63 2.32 17.82
C ALA A 72 3.08 0.88 17.56
N GLU A 73 2.16 -0.06 17.75
CA GLU A 73 2.34 -1.47 17.42
C GLU A 73 1.25 -1.89 16.42
N ALA A 74 1.65 -2.55 15.34
CA ALA A 74 0.75 -3.11 14.35
C ALA A 74 0.89 -4.64 14.33
N SER A 75 -0.17 -5.35 14.74
CA SER A 75 -0.22 -6.81 14.70
C SER A 75 -0.43 -7.29 13.26
N LEU A 76 0.49 -8.12 12.76
CA LEU A 76 0.44 -8.71 11.41
C LEU A 76 -0.08 -10.16 11.44
N GLY A 77 -0.06 -10.80 12.61
CA GLY A 77 -0.40 -12.21 12.77
C GLY A 77 0.75 -13.11 12.32
N ASP A 78 0.47 -14.35 11.96
CA ASP A 78 1.54 -15.27 11.55
C ASP A 78 2.01 -14.97 10.11
N LEU A 79 3.29 -15.22 9.85
CA LEU A 79 3.88 -15.17 8.51
C LEU A 79 4.31 -16.57 8.07
N ARG A 80 4.21 -16.82 6.77
CA ARG A 80 4.69 -18.03 6.11
C ARG A 80 5.91 -17.71 5.23
N PHE A 81 6.63 -18.73 4.81
CA PHE A 81 7.65 -18.55 3.77
C PHE A 81 6.99 -18.05 2.47
N GLY A 82 7.55 -16.97 1.91
CA GLY A 82 7.00 -16.27 0.74
C GLY A 82 5.93 -15.22 1.06
N ASP A 83 5.49 -15.10 2.32
CA ASP A 83 4.56 -14.03 2.70
C ASP A 83 5.22 -12.66 2.67
N LYS A 84 4.44 -11.68 2.23
CA LYS A 84 4.72 -10.25 2.35
C LYS A 84 3.47 -9.55 2.86
N ARG A 85 3.66 -8.63 3.81
CA ARG A 85 2.59 -7.80 4.38
C ARG A 85 2.99 -6.34 4.32
N ASP A 86 2.14 -5.52 3.72
CA ASP A 86 2.36 -4.08 3.58
C ASP A 86 1.50 -3.31 4.58
N VAL A 87 2.12 -2.46 5.38
CA VAL A 87 1.45 -1.55 6.32
C VAL A 87 1.66 -0.12 5.83
N LEU A 88 0.56 0.62 5.68
CA LEU A 88 0.62 2.02 5.27
C LEU A 88 0.66 2.92 6.51
N VAL A 89 1.74 3.69 6.65
CA VAL A 89 1.95 4.64 7.75
C VAL A 89 1.93 6.06 7.19
N GLN A 90 1.06 6.90 7.76
CA GLN A 90 0.96 8.31 7.45
C GLN A 90 1.44 9.12 8.65
N LEU A 91 2.44 9.97 8.40
CA LEU A 91 3.02 10.89 9.37
C LEU A 91 2.59 12.31 9.02
N VAL A 92 2.38 13.14 10.04
CA VAL A 92 2.35 14.60 9.90
C VAL A 92 3.68 15.11 10.41
N ILE A 93 4.41 15.86 9.58
CA ILE A 93 5.62 16.55 10.00
C ILE A 93 5.21 17.97 10.35
N LEU A 94 5.47 18.37 11.60
CA LEU A 94 5.28 19.75 12.00
C LEU A 94 6.50 20.55 11.54
N PRO A 95 6.31 21.73 10.92
CA PRO A 95 7.43 22.59 10.60
C PRO A 95 8.13 22.99 11.90
N ASP A 96 9.45 22.88 11.95
CA ASP A 96 10.25 23.34 13.08
C ASP A 96 10.07 24.86 13.24
N THR A 97 9.28 25.26 14.23
CA THR A 97 9.24 26.65 14.71
C THR A 97 10.22 26.87 15.86
N SER A 98 10.90 25.83 16.34
CA SER A 98 11.86 25.88 17.45
C SER A 98 13.24 26.40 17.05
N SER A 99 13.57 26.51 15.75
CA SER A 99 14.76 27.27 15.32
C SER A 99 14.58 28.78 15.44
N GLN A 100 13.40 29.27 15.84
CA GLN A 100 13.18 30.63 16.32
C GLN A 100 13.25 30.75 17.86
N GLU A 101 13.80 29.76 18.56
CA GLU A 101 14.15 29.92 19.98
C GLU A 101 15.43 30.76 20.07
N THR A 102 15.21 32.09 20.01
CA THR A 102 16.06 33.14 20.58
C THR A 102 17.53 32.77 20.72
N LEU A 103 18.31 32.91 19.64
CA LEU A 103 19.66 33.45 19.81
C LEU A 103 19.43 34.79 20.52
N ALA A 104 19.71 34.85 21.83
CA ALA A 104 19.87 36.13 22.49
C ALA A 104 20.82 36.92 21.58
N PRO A 105 20.45 38.13 21.12
CA PRO A 105 21.25 38.86 20.16
C PRO A 105 22.67 38.96 20.73
N ASP A 106 23.61 38.30 20.05
CA ASP A 106 24.98 38.21 20.54
C ASP A 106 25.49 39.66 20.62
N PRO A 107 25.99 40.15 21.76
CA PRO A 107 26.41 41.54 21.91
C PRO A 107 27.44 41.96 20.86
N TRP A 108 28.16 40.98 20.32
CA TRP A 108 29.12 41.10 19.23
C TRP A 108 28.47 41.39 17.86
N ASP A 109 27.27 40.90 17.56
CA ASP A 109 26.57 41.19 16.29
C ASP A 109 26.20 42.69 16.19
N ASN A 110 25.83 43.32 17.31
CA ASN A 110 25.57 44.76 17.34
C ASN A 110 26.84 45.60 17.15
N ILE A 111 28.00 45.11 17.63
CA ILE A 111 29.29 45.81 17.51
C ILE A 111 29.82 45.69 16.08
N VAL A 112 29.68 44.52 15.45
CA VAL A 112 30.12 44.28 14.07
C VAL A 112 29.21 45.01 13.06
N SER A 113 27.89 45.04 13.30
CA SER A 113 26.95 45.79 12.47
C SER A 113 27.15 47.31 12.56
N GLY A 114 27.63 47.82 13.70
CA GLY A 114 28.08 49.21 13.85
C GLY A 114 29.39 49.54 13.11
N LEU A 115 30.23 48.54 12.87
CA LEU A 115 31.48 48.68 12.10
C LEU A 115 31.27 48.55 10.59
N GLU A 116 30.32 47.70 10.15
CA GLU A 116 29.91 47.59 8.74
C GLU A 116 29.28 48.88 8.20
N ALA A 117 28.65 49.69 9.06
CA ALA A 117 28.11 51.00 8.68
C ALA A 117 29.20 52.04 8.33
N LEU A 118 30.48 51.79 8.67
CA LEU A 118 31.63 52.65 8.33
C LEU A 118 32.56 52.07 7.27
N GLY A 119 32.45 50.78 6.93
CA GLY A 119 33.33 50.09 5.98
C GLY A 119 32.60 49.75 4.69
N GLY A 120 32.80 50.55 3.65
CA GLY A 120 32.25 50.25 2.32
C GLY A 120 32.77 48.93 1.75
N SER A 121 31.83 48.11 1.26
CA SER A 121 31.99 47.08 0.23
C SER A 121 33.32 46.30 0.24
N THR A 122 33.34 45.16 0.95
CA THR A 122 34.21 44.05 0.57
C THR A 122 33.36 42.80 0.37
N ASP A 123 33.14 42.50 -0.90
CA ASP A 123 32.83 41.17 -1.44
C ASP A 123 33.55 40.11 -0.60
N THR A 124 32.78 39.37 0.21
CA THR A 124 33.30 38.20 0.91
C THR A 124 32.24 37.13 0.81
N ASP A 125 32.47 36.21 -0.12
CA ASP A 125 31.84 34.90 -0.23
C ASP A 125 31.74 34.24 1.14
N THR A 126 30.66 34.53 1.85
CA THR A 126 30.14 33.68 2.91
C THR A 126 28.86 33.07 2.39
N GLU A 127 29.02 32.27 1.33
CA GLU A 127 28.16 31.11 1.12
C GLU A 127 28.36 30.23 2.36
N ARG A 128 27.74 30.63 3.48
CA ARG A 128 27.62 29.79 4.68
C ARG A 128 26.98 28.54 4.14
N THR A 129 27.75 27.46 4.09
CA THR A 129 27.28 26.13 3.77
C THR A 129 26.16 25.82 4.74
N LEU A 130 24.93 26.12 4.32
CA LEU A 130 23.75 25.89 5.11
C LEU A 130 23.72 24.38 5.37
N SER A 131 23.93 24.00 6.62
CA SER A 131 24.12 22.62 7.01
C SER A 131 22.86 21.83 6.64
N VAL A 132 23.05 20.83 5.79
CA VAL A 132 22.02 19.86 5.46
C VAL A 132 21.82 18.97 6.69
N GLU A 133 20.66 19.09 7.34
CA GLU A 133 20.34 18.32 8.54
C GLU A 133 19.54 17.07 8.18
N GLU A 134 20.01 15.90 8.61
CA GLU A 134 19.27 14.64 8.49
C GLU A 134 18.44 14.42 9.75
N VAL A 135 17.12 14.52 9.60
CA VAL A 135 16.17 14.45 10.72
C VAL A 135 15.52 13.06 10.74
N PRO A 136 15.69 12.27 11.82
CA PRO A 136 15.07 10.97 11.95
C PRO A 136 13.55 11.10 12.14
N LEU A 137 12.76 10.48 11.26
CA LEU A 137 11.30 10.55 11.34
C LEU A 137 10.71 9.40 12.15
N ILE A 138 11.01 8.16 11.75
CA ILE A 138 10.38 6.97 12.30
C ILE A 138 11.33 5.78 12.20
N GLN A 139 11.36 4.99 13.27
CA GLN A 139 12.01 3.71 13.36
C GLN A 139 10.97 2.59 13.31
N ALA A 140 11.25 1.55 12.53
CA ALA A 140 10.44 0.36 12.37
C ALA A 140 11.21 -0.89 12.79
N ASP A 141 10.57 -1.76 13.55
CA ASP A 141 11.15 -2.98 14.09
C ASP A 141 10.11 -4.12 14.06
N LEU A 142 10.57 -5.36 13.97
CA LEU A 142 9.70 -6.54 13.97
C LEU A 142 9.97 -7.38 15.21
N THR A 143 8.89 -7.86 15.82
CA THR A 143 8.94 -8.88 16.87
C THR A 143 8.00 -10.02 16.55
N TRP A 144 8.37 -11.24 16.92
CA TRP A 144 7.59 -12.44 16.63
C TRP A 144 7.83 -13.51 17.69
N GLY A 145 6.92 -14.48 17.79
CA GLY A 145 7.09 -15.68 18.60
C GLY A 145 8.03 -16.67 17.91
N ASP A 146 8.96 -17.24 18.67
CA ASP A 146 9.80 -18.35 18.21
C ASP A 146 8.93 -19.62 18.07
N ILE A 147 8.99 -20.26 16.90
CA ILE A 147 8.21 -21.47 16.61
C ILE A 147 8.79 -22.68 17.35
N LEU A 148 10.09 -22.68 17.64
CA LEU A 148 10.74 -23.80 18.32
C LEU A 148 10.64 -23.72 19.84
N ARG A 149 10.32 -22.53 20.37
CA ARG A 149 10.35 -22.22 21.79
C ARG A 149 9.12 -21.41 22.16
N ASP A 150 8.05 -22.12 22.49
CA ASP A 150 6.79 -21.53 22.93
C ASP A 150 7.01 -20.49 24.04
N GLY A 151 6.34 -19.35 23.89
CA GLY A 151 6.40 -18.23 24.85
C GLY A 151 7.62 -17.33 24.73
N THR A 152 8.64 -17.70 23.94
CA THR A 152 9.78 -16.80 23.68
C THR A 152 9.52 -15.92 22.46
N THR A 153 9.93 -14.65 22.57
CA THR A 153 9.81 -13.68 21.47
C THR A 153 11.19 -13.32 20.93
N ALA A 154 11.34 -13.39 19.62
CA ALA A 154 12.48 -12.87 18.89
C ALA A 154 12.17 -11.49 18.30
N GLN A 155 13.23 -10.77 17.94
CA GLN A 155 13.17 -9.41 17.41
C GLN A 155 14.16 -9.25 16.26
N MET A 156 13.90 -8.30 15.37
CA MET A 156 14.79 -7.98 14.27
C MET A 156 16.15 -7.53 14.80
N PRO A 157 17.28 -8.08 14.29
CA PRO A 157 18.60 -7.72 14.79
C PRO A 157 18.96 -6.23 14.61
N ARG A 158 18.40 -5.60 13.57
CA ARG A 158 18.64 -4.20 13.24
C ARG A 158 17.33 -3.52 12.86
N PRO A 159 16.81 -2.58 13.66
CA PRO A 159 15.65 -1.79 13.26
C PRO A 159 15.96 -0.92 12.04
N SER A 160 14.93 -0.66 11.23
CA SER A 160 15.01 0.23 10.08
C SER A 160 14.64 1.66 10.50
N LEU A 161 15.42 2.65 10.06
CA LEU A 161 15.17 4.06 10.33
C LEU A 161 14.86 4.79 9.01
N LEU A 162 13.76 5.53 8.99
CA LEU A 162 13.47 6.51 7.96
C LEU A 162 13.83 7.89 8.49
N ALA A 163 14.76 8.54 7.83
CA ALA A 163 15.11 9.94 8.04
C ALA A 163 14.80 10.76 6.77
N ILE A 164 14.65 12.06 6.94
CA ILE A 164 14.55 13.00 5.81
C ILE A 164 15.65 14.02 5.90
N THR A 165 16.04 14.51 4.74
CA THR A 165 16.96 15.62 4.61
C THR A 165 16.17 16.92 4.65
N MET A 166 16.40 17.73 5.67
CA MET A 166 15.84 19.07 5.75
C MET A 166 16.75 20.02 4.95
N LEU A 167 16.14 20.67 3.96
CA LEU A 167 16.82 21.73 3.23
C LEU A 167 16.63 23.05 3.99
N PRO A 168 17.68 23.87 4.08
CA PRO A 168 17.62 25.15 4.77
C PRO A 168 16.56 26.06 4.15
N ALA A 169 15.78 26.74 4.99
CA ALA A 169 14.79 27.70 4.55
C ALA A 169 15.50 28.93 3.94
N ASN A 170 15.47 29.08 2.62
CA ASN A 170 16.05 30.26 1.98
C ASN A 170 15.14 31.48 2.23
N LEU A 171 15.51 32.29 3.23
CA LEU A 171 14.78 33.47 3.71
C LEU A 171 14.49 34.51 2.60
N GLY A 172 15.20 34.47 1.48
CA GLY A 172 15.04 35.40 0.34
C GLY A 172 14.08 34.98 -0.77
N GLN A 173 13.51 33.77 -0.76
CA GLN A 173 12.66 33.27 -1.85
C GLN A 173 11.34 32.67 -1.37
N LYS A 174 10.50 33.49 -0.72
CA LYS A 174 9.13 33.11 -0.34
C LYS A 174 8.22 32.69 -1.52
N ASN A 175 8.61 32.92 -2.78
CA ASN A 175 7.75 32.69 -3.96
C ASN A 175 8.24 31.64 -4.98
N LYS A 176 9.37 30.94 -4.79
CA LYS A 176 9.86 29.98 -5.82
C LYS A 176 9.56 28.49 -5.57
N TRP A 177 9.14 28.11 -4.36
CA TRP A 177 8.76 26.72 -4.04
C TRP A 177 7.41 26.28 -4.64
N GLN A 178 6.68 27.18 -5.30
CA GLN A 178 5.43 26.86 -6.01
C GLN A 178 5.67 26.17 -7.37
N ASN A 179 6.92 26.08 -7.85
CA ASN A 179 7.24 25.58 -9.19
C ASN A 179 8.03 24.26 -9.23
N THR A 180 8.30 23.61 -8.10
CA THR A 180 8.81 22.23 -8.14
C THR A 180 7.63 21.29 -8.37
N PRO A 181 7.65 20.45 -9.42
CA PRO A 181 6.59 19.48 -9.63
C PRO A 181 6.49 18.57 -8.40
N PRO A 182 5.27 18.24 -7.94
CA PRO A 182 5.10 17.36 -6.79
C PRO A 182 5.82 16.04 -7.05
N ILE A 183 6.64 15.60 -6.08
CA ILE A 183 7.33 14.31 -6.17
C ILE A 183 6.25 13.24 -6.37
N PRO A 184 6.33 12.45 -7.45
CA PRO A 184 5.34 11.42 -7.71
C PRO A 184 5.35 10.42 -6.55
N PRO A 185 4.18 9.99 -6.05
CA PRO A 185 4.14 9.06 -4.92
C PRO A 185 4.77 7.72 -5.29
N HIS A 186 5.40 7.09 -4.31
CA HIS A 186 6.03 5.79 -4.50
C HIS A 186 4.99 4.72 -4.92
N PRO A 187 5.26 3.89 -5.96
CA PRO A 187 4.27 2.96 -6.50
C PRO A 187 3.67 2.00 -5.46
N SER A 188 4.47 1.46 -4.54
CA SER A 188 3.98 0.57 -3.48
C SER A 188 3.01 1.28 -2.51
N VAL A 189 3.18 2.58 -2.28
CA VAL A 189 2.28 3.38 -1.46
C VAL A 189 0.94 3.57 -2.18
N VAL A 190 0.98 3.85 -3.48
CA VAL A 190 -0.24 4.00 -4.30
C VAL A 190 -0.99 2.68 -4.36
N GLN A 191 -0.29 1.57 -4.67
CA GLN A 191 -0.88 0.24 -4.72
C GLN A 191 -1.54 -0.14 -3.39
N ARG A 192 -0.83 0.01 -2.26
CA ARG A 192 -1.41 -0.32 -0.95
C ARG A 192 -2.58 0.58 -0.58
N ARG A 193 -2.57 1.85 -0.99
CA ARG A 193 -3.74 2.74 -0.84
C ARG A 193 -4.94 2.26 -1.65
N MET A 194 -4.72 1.78 -2.88
CA MET A 194 -5.81 1.23 -3.70
C MET A 194 -6.43 0.00 -3.05
N GLU A 195 -5.61 -0.96 -2.60
CA GLU A 195 -6.09 -2.14 -1.90
C GLU A 195 -6.97 -1.75 -0.68
N LEU A 196 -6.44 -0.88 0.19
CA LEU A 196 -7.15 -0.45 1.39
C LEU A 196 -8.42 0.36 1.07
N LEU A 197 -8.40 1.18 0.00
CA LEU A 197 -9.58 1.88 -0.49
C LEU A 197 -10.65 0.89 -0.93
N THR A 198 -10.31 -0.09 -1.76
CA THR A 198 -11.26 -1.12 -2.22
C THR A 198 -11.91 -1.85 -1.05
N SER A 199 -11.11 -2.28 -0.07
CA SER A 199 -11.61 -2.95 1.14
C SER A 199 -12.56 -2.06 1.97
N ASP A 200 -12.23 -0.77 2.14
CA ASP A 200 -13.09 0.20 2.83
C ASP A 200 -14.39 0.46 2.05
N MET A 201 -14.32 0.61 0.73
CA MET A 201 -15.50 0.86 -0.10
C MET A 201 -16.44 -0.35 -0.16
N LEU A 202 -15.91 -1.57 -0.21
CA LEU A 202 -16.70 -2.79 -0.05
C LEU A 202 -17.37 -2.85 1.34
N THR A 203 -16.65 -2.52 2.40
CA THR A 203 -17.20 -2.47 3.78
C THR A 203 -18.35 -1.47 3.90
N ARG A 204 -18.18 -0.27 3.33
CA ARG A 204 -19.23 0.76 3.30
C ARG A 204 -20.41 0.33 2.44
N ALA A 205 -20.17 -0.28 1.28
CA ALA A 205 -21.22 -0.81 0.43
C ALA A 205 -22.07 -1.87 1.15
N LEU A 206 -21.45 -2.80 1.88
CA LEU A 206 -22.17 -3.77 2.73
C LEU A 206 -23.07 -3.08 3.77
N THR A 207 -22.59 -1.98 4.35
CA THR A 207 -23.34 -1.18 5.34
C THR A 207 -24.50 -0.41 4.70
N LEU A 208 -24.34 0.05 3.45
CA LEU A 208 -25.41 0.70 2.70
C LEU A 208 -26.49 -0.30 2.31
N VAL A 209 -26.10 -1.47 1.81
CA VAL A 209 -27.03 -2.56 1.45
C VAL A 209 -27.82 -3.04 2.67
N SER A 210 -27.17 -3.18 3.83
CA SER A 210 -27.89 -3.56 5.07
C SER A 210 -28.92 -2.52 5.53
N ARG A 211 -28.79 -1.27 5.08
CA ARG A 211 -29.75 -0.18 5.30
C ARG A 211 -30.76 -0.03 4.16
N GLY A 212 -30.78 -0.94 3.19
CA GLY A 212 -31.63 -0.87 2.00
C GLY A 212 -31.18 0.15 0.93
N GLN A 213 -30.02 0.78 1.10
CA GLN A 213 -29.50 1.82 0.20
C GLN A 213 -28.68 1.20 -0.95
N HIS A 214 -29.31 0.34 -1.74
CA HIS A 214 -28.65 -0.43 -2.81
C HIS A 214 -28.09 0.48 -3.92
N ASP A 215 -28.85 1.49 -4.35
CA ASP A 215 -28.40 2.43 -5.39
C ASP A 215 -27.14 3.19 -4.98
N ARG A 216 -27.09 3.67 -3.74
CA ARG A 216 -25.90 4.35 -3.20
C ARG A 216 -24.70 3.43 -3.11
N ALA A 217 -24.91 2.17 -2.70
CA ALA A 217 -23.86 1.16 -2.68
C ALA A 217 -23.32 0.90 -4.09
N HIS A 218 -24.22 0.80 -5.07
CA HIS A 218 -23.88 0.60 -6.47
C HIS A 218 -23.10 1.78 -7.06
N THR A 219 -23.52 3.03 -6.82
CA THR A 219 -22.78 4.23 -7.23
C THR A 219 -21.38 4.26 -6.59
N LEU A 220 -21.29 4.00 -5.28
CA LEU A 220 -20.02 3.99 -4.54
C LEU A 220 -18.99 3.03 -5.15
N LEU A 221 -19.41 1.79 -5.44
CA LEU A 221 -18.52 0.79 -6.01
C LEU A 221 -18.14 1.11 -7.46
N ASN A 222 -19.04 1.67 -8.26
CA ASN A 222 -18.72 2.13 -9.62
C ASN A 222 -17.72 3.28 -9.63
N GLU A 223 -17.88 4.27 -8.75
CA GLU A 223 -16.90 5.35 -8.58
C GLU A 223 -15.53 4.82 -8.16
N THR A 224 -15.51 3.86 -7.23
CA THR A 224 -14.29 3.19 -6.79
C THR A 224 -13.59 2.48 -7.96
N ARG A 225 -14.37 1.78 -8.79
CA ARG A 225 -13.89 1.12 -10.01
C ARG A 225 -13.28 2.12 -11.01
N SER A 226 -13.94 3.26 -11.20
CA SER A 226 -13.43 4.36 -12.05
C SER A 226 -12.08 4.88 -11.54
N ILE A 227 -11.93 5.07 -10.22
CA ILE A 227 -10.67 5.51 -9.59
C ILE A 227 -9.54 4.50 -9.85
N LEU A 228 -9.79 3.19 -9.67
CA LEU A 228 -8.81 2.13 -9.97
C LEU A 228 -8.35 2.17 -11.44
N LYS A 229 -9.29 2.31 -12.37
CA LYS A 229 -9.00 2.40 -13.82
C LYS A 229 -8.26 3.69 -14.20
N GLY A 230 -8.55 4.80 -13.53
CA GLY A 230 -7.87 6.08 -13.73
C GLY A 230 -6.43 6.08 -13.21
N LEU A 231 -6.21 5.49 -12.04
CA LEU A 231 -4.89 5.41 -11.42
C LEU A 231 -3.94 4.43 -12.13
N GLY A 232 -4.45 3.33 -12.69
CA GLY A 232 -3.67 2.39 -13.50
C GLY A 232 -3.05 3.00 -14.76
N LYS A 233 -3.52 4.20 -15.17
CA LYS A 233 -3.01 4.96 -16.33
C LYS A 233 -2.04 6.09 -15.95
N GLY A 234 -1.65 6.20 -14.68
CA GLY A 234 -0.61 7.14 -14.22
C GLY A 234 -1.10 8.51 -13.76
N GLY A 235 -2.41 8.76 -13.67
CA GLY A 235 -2.96 10.02 -13.16
C GLY A 235 -3.62 9.84 -11.80
N LEU A 236 -3.08 10.51 -10.76
CA LEU A 236 -3.84 10.74 -9.53
C LEU A 236 -4.95 11.75 -9.84
N PRO A 237 -6.23 11.49 -9.51
CA PRO A 237 -7.16 12.60 -9.35
C PRO A 237 -6.69 13.47 -8.15
N PRO A 238 -6.76 14.80 -8.26
CA PRO A 238 -6.41 15.69 -7.16
C PRO A 238 -7.29 15.38 -5.93
N VAL A 239 -6.67 15.35 -4.76
CA VAL A 239 -7.38 15.20 -3.49
C VAL A 239 -8.42 16.31 -3.38
N PRO A 240 -9.72 16.01 -3.14
CA PRO A 240 -10.72 17.06 -3.02
C PRO A 240 -10.40 17.93 -1.80
N PRO A 241 -10.42 19.28 -1.92
CA PRO A 241 -10.27 20.14 -0.77
C PRO A 241 -11.41 19.89 0.21
N SER A 242 -11.09 19.77 1.49
CA SER A 242 -12.08 19.77 2.57
C SER A 242 -12.94 21.02 2.45
N LYS A 243 -14.24 20.84 2.14
CA LYS A 243 -15.22 21.93 2.08
C LYS A 243 -15.33 22.58 3.47
N SER A 244 -14.70 23.73 3.65
CA SER A 244 -15.09 24.70 4.67
C SER A 244 -16.48 25.25 4.32
N LEU A 245 -17.27 25.51 5.36
CA LEU A 245 -18.66 25.98 5.28
C LEU A 245 -18.81 27.28 4.47
N PRO A 246 -19.98 27.54 3.87
CA PRO A 246 -20.19 28.70 3.02
C PRO A 246 -20.36 29.97 3.86
N SER A 247 -19.60 31.01 3.51
CA SER A 247 -19.90 32.40 3.86
C SER A 247 -20.57 33.05 2.65
N THR A 248 -21.80 33.51 2.82
CA THR A 248 -22.51 34.41 1.89
C THR A 248 -22.10 35.88 2.17
N PRO A 249 -22.55 36.87 1.38
CA PRO A 249 -22.54 37.00 -0.08
C PRO A 249 -21.96 38.37 -0.51
N HIS A 250 -21.56 38.58 -1.77
CA HIS A 250 -21.60 39.91 -2.40
C HIS A 250 -21.91 39.84 -3.90
N PRO A 251 -22.66 40.81 -4.46
CA PRO A 251 -23.38 40.66 -5.72
C PRO A 251 -22.71 41.35 -6.92
N GLY A 252 -23.08 40.90 -8.12
CA GLY A 252 -22.97 41.67 -9.37
C GLY A 252 -21.82 41.26 -10.28
N ASN A 253 -22.11 40.59 -11.40
CA ASN A 253 -22.19 41.25 -12.70
C ASN A 253 -22.55 40.22 -13.81
N ASP A 254 -23.44 40.65 -14.69
CA ASP A 254 -24.07 39.90 -15.78
C ASP A 254 -23.14 39.43 -16.91
N GLY A 255 -23.54 38.37 -17.62
CA GLY A 255 -23.08 38.08 -18.98
C GLY A 255 -23.00 36.59 -19.38
N SER A 256 -24.06 36.07 -20.01
CA SER A 256 -24.08 34.83 -20.84
C SER A 256 -24.07 35.21 -22.34
N PRO A 257 -24.12 34.31 -23.36
CA PRO A 257 -23.70 32.89 -23.51
C PRO A 257 -22.98 32.60 -24.88
N ALA A 258 -22.86 31.32 -25.25
CA ALA A 258 -22.76 30.73 -26.62
C ALA A 258 -21.34 30.53 -27.20
N SER A 259 -21.03 29.60 -28.12
CA SER A 259 -21.56 28.33 -28.66
C SER A 259 -20.60 28.01 -29.83
N GLY A 260 -20.30 26.74 -30.15
CA GLY A 260 -19.71 26.41 -31.46
C GLY A 260 -18.68 25.29 -31.52
N THR A 261 -19.14 24.06 -31.72
CA THR A 261 -18.53 23.01 -32.58
C THR A 261 -18.75 23.40 -34.08
N PRO A 262 -18.21 22.74 -35.14
CA PRO A 262 -17.90 21.29 -35.22
C PRO A 262 -16.76 20.78 -36.16
N ASP A 263 -16.54 19.46 -36.05
CA ASP A 263 -16.22 18.43 -37.08
C ASP A 263 -15.05 18.56 -38.09
N ARG A 264 -14.14 17.56 -38.08
CA ARG A 264 -14.04 16.55 -39.17
C ARG A 264 -13.04 15.41 -38.91
N LYS A 265 -13.61 14.19 -38.80
CA LYS A 265 -13.33 12.95 -39.57
C LYS A 265 -11.90 12.35 -39.71
N ARG A 266 -11.89 11.04 -39.39
CA ARG A 266 -11.29 9.86 -40.11
C ARG A 266 -9.96 9.26 -39.62
N SER A 267 -10.11 8.16 -38.88
CA SER A 267 -9.37 6.87 -38.96
C SER A 267 -9.31 6.37 -40.43
N PRO A 268 -8.35 5.52 -40.90
CA PRO A 268 -7.80 4.34 -40.21
C PRO A 268 -6.32 3.94 -40.43
N SER A 269 -5.83 2.99 -39.61
CA SER A 269 -4.62 2.16 -39.81
C SER A 269 -4.81 1.18 -41.01
N PRO A 270 -3.77 0.50 -41.59
CA PRO A 270 -2.90 -0.47 -40.89
C PRO A 270 -1.46 -0.75 -41.46
N THR A 271 -0.77 -1.69 -40.78
CA THR A 271 0.22 -2.71 -41.26
C THR A 271 1.71 -2.40 -41.53
N SER A 272 2.55 -3.03 -40.67
CA SER A 272 3.62 -4.03 -40.92
C SER A 272 4.80 -3.80 -41.88
N ALA A 273 6.01 -4.13 -41.39
CA ALA A 273 7.16 -4.82 -42.03
C ALA A 273 8.50 -4.31 -41.44
N THR A 274 9.21 -5.07 -40.59
CA THR A 274 10.30 -6.06 -40.86
C THR A 274 11.68 -5.52 -41.28
N SER A 275 12.70 -6.17 -40.66
CA SER A 275 14.14 -6.26 -41.03
C SER A 275 15.02 -5.06 -40.61
N SER A 276 16.27 -5.23 -40.15
CA SER A 276 17.27 -6.25 -40.50
C SER A 276 18.51 -6.22 -39.56
N SER A 277 19.19 -7.39 -39.48
CA SER A 277 20.65 -7.61 -39.42
C SER A 277 21.48 -7.13 -38.22
N GLY A 278 22.49 -7.86 -37.69
CA GLY A 278 23.14 -9.12 -38.09
C GLY A 278 24.55 -9.23 -37.48
N ASN A 279 25.06 -10.47 -37.37
CA ASN A 279 26.45 -10.94 -37.11
C ASN A 279 26.95 -10.92 -35.65
N GLY A 280 27.71 -11.90 -35.12
CA GLY A 280 28.36 -13.12 -35.63
C GLY A 280 29.22 -13.74 -34.51
N LEU A 281 29.37 -15.07 -34.52
CA LEU A 281 30.02 -16.02 -33.56
C LEU A 281 31.58 -15.95 -33.54
N PRO A 282 32.37 -16.90 -32.94
CA PRO A 282 32.40 -17.53 -31.58
C PRO A 282 33.84 -17.69 -30.98
N GLY A 283 34.01 -18.30 -29.79
CA GLY A 283 35.18 -19.19 -29.52
C GLY A 283 36.02 -19.06 -28.22
N THR A 284 35.69 -19.89 -27.22
CA THR A 284 36.56 -20.74 -26.34
C THR A 284 37.97 -20.30 -25.87
N ALA A 285 38.23 -20.30 -24.55
CA ALA A 285 39.18 -21.21 -23.84
C ALA A 285 39.45 -20.83 -22.35
N LEU A 286 39.82 -21.88 -21.59
CA LEU A 286 39.96 -22.11 -20.13
C LEU A 286 41.03 -21.31 -19.33
N GLY A 287 40.79 -21.07 -18.02
CA GLY A 287 41.79 -20.76 -16.96
C GLY A 287 41.21 -20.35 -15.56
N PRO A 288 41.84 -20.66 -14.39
CA PRO A 288 41.19 -20.78 -13.04
C PRO A 288 41.56 -19.65 -12.02
N PRO A 289 41.25 -19.79 -10.70
CA PRO A 289 40.00 -19.53 -9.94
C PRO A 289 39.92 -18.12 -9.31
N PRO A 290 38.78 -17.65 -8.74
CA PRO A 290 38.72 -16.35 -8.06
C PRO A 290 39.05 -16.44 -6.55
N PRO A 291 39.65 -15.39 -5.95
CA PRO A 291 39.82 -15.29 -4.51
C PRO A 291 38.54 -14.83 -3.80
N LEU A 292 38.36 -15.33 -2.58
CA LEU A 292 37.36 -14.89 -1.60
C LEU A 292 37.41 -13.36 -1.42
N GLY A 293 36.24 -12.70 -1.56
CA GLY A 293 36.15 -11.25 -1.37
C GLY A 293 34.72 -10.71 -1.34
N ARG A 294 34.22 -10.54 -0.10
CA ARG A 294 33.19 -9.56 0.32
C ARG A 294 31.79 -9.71 -0.27
N SER A 295 30.94 -10.39 0.51
CA SER A 295 29.49 -10.17 0.54
C SER A 295 29.20 -8.68 0.70
N ARG A 296 28.84 -8.03 -0.41
CA ARG A 296 28.10 -6.77 -0.40
C ARG A 296 26.64 -7.15 -0.46
N SER A 297 25.93 -6.91 0.62
CA SER A 297 24.47 -6.95 0.70
C SER A 297 23.90 -6.01 -0.36
N THR A 298 23.48 -6.55 -1.49
CA THR A 298 22.58 -5.87 -2.42
C THR A 298 21.16 -5.99 -1.90
N ASP A 299 20.90 -5.41 -0.72
CA ASP A 299 19.56 -4.92 -0.37
C ASP A 299 19.43 -3.51 -0.94
N GLY A 300 19.62 -3.42 -2.25
CA GLY A 300 19.28 -2.24 -3.03
C GLY A 300 17.80 -2.34 -3.33
N LEU A 301 17.04 -1.36 -2.84
CA LEU A 301 15.68 -1.01 -3.24
C LEU A 301 15.41 -1.46 -4.69
N THR A 302 14.73 -2.59 -4.86
CA THR A 302 14.33 -3.04 -6.18
C THR A 302 13.29 -2.06 -6.68
N LEU A 303 13.75 -1.13 -7.52
CA LEU A 303 12.95 -0.21 -8.34
C LEU A 303 12.11 -1.04 -9.33
N GLY A 304 11.07 -1.67 -8.80
CA GLY A 304 10.09 -2.42 -9.58
C GLY A 304 9.05 -1.47 -10.17
N VAL A 305 9.21 -1.19 -11.46
CA VAL A 305 8.18 -1.00 -12.50
C VAL A 305 6.74 -0.79 -11.97
N GLY A 306 6.32 0.47 -11.88
CA GLY A 306 4.90 0.86 -11.87
C GLY A 306 4.00 0.26 -10.79
N ILE A 307 2.70 0.51 -10.91
CA ILE A 307 1.67 -0.15 -10.11
C ILE A 307 1.46 -1.55 -10.70
N ASP A 308 1.43 -2.59 -9.88
CA ASP A 308 1.22 -3.96 -10.34
C ASP A 308 -0.17 -4.14 -10.98
N ALA A 309 -0.19 -4.32 -12.30
CA ALA A 309 -1.40 -4.49 -13.08
C ALA A 309 -2.20 -5.73 -12.66
N THR A 310 -1.54 -6.78 -12.17
CA THR A 310 -2.22 -8.00 -11.72
C THR A 310 -3.02 -7.75 -10.44
N THR A 311 -2.44 -7.00 -9.50
CA THR A 311 -3.16 -6.53 -8.30
C THR A 311 -4.35 -5.65 -8.67
N VAL A 312 -4.18 -4.68 -9.57
CA VAL A 312 -5.28 -3.79 -9.99
C VAL A 312 -6.41 -4.55 -10.68
N ALA A 313 -6.08 -5.48 -11.59
CA ALA A 313 -7.07 -6.32 -12.27
C ALA A 313 -7.83 -7.22 -11.29
N ALA A 314 -7.14 -7.77 -10.28
CA ALA A 314 -7.78 -8.58 -9.25
C ALA A 314 -8.75 -7.74 -8.39
N LEU A 315 -8.39 -6.51 -8.03
CA LEU A 315 -9.30 -5.60 -7.31
C LEU A 315 -10.50 -5.18 -8.16
N ASP A 316 -10.32 -4.95 -9.46
CA ASP A 316 -11.41 -4.63 -10.40
C ASP A 316 -12.41 -5.79 -10.49
N ALA A 317 -11.92 -7.04 -10.56
CA ALA A 317 -12.75 -8.23 -10.60
C ALA A 317 -13.60 -8.40 -9.31
N GLU A 318 -13.04 -8.08 -8.14
CA GLU A 318 -13.82 -8.09 -6.88
C GLU A 318 -14.93 -7.05 -6.87
N LEU A 319 -14.66 -5.85 -7.37
CA LEU A 319 -15.66 -4.78 -7.45
C LEU A 319 -16.75 -5.13 -8.46
N GLU A 320 -16.39 -5.70 -9.61
CA GLU A 320 -17.33 -6.13 -10.64
C GLU A 320 -18.26 -7.24 -10.15
N SER A 321 -17.70 -8.27 -9.53
CA SER A 321 -18.47 -9.33 -8.87
C SER A 321 -19.41 -8.77 -7.80
N SER A 322 -18.91 -7.85 -6.96
CA SER A 322 -19.73 -7.21 -5.93
C SER A 322 -20.88 -6.38 -6.51
N LEU A 323 -20.62 -5.65 -7.59
CA LEU A 323 -21.61 -4.81 -8.29
C LEU A 323 -22.74 -5.63 -8.90
N GLU A 324 -22.42 -6.76 -9.53
CA GLU A 324 -23.39 -7.68 -10.12
C GLU A 324 -24.42 -8.13 -9.08
N TRP A 325 -23.96 -8.61 -7.93
CA TRP A 325 -24.84 -9.26 -6.97
C TRP A 325 -25.53 -8.30 -5.98
N ILE A 326 -25.01 -7.09 -5.77
CA ILE A 326 -25.62 -6.11 -4.85
C ILE A 326 -27.03 -5.68 -5.29
N GLN A 327 -27.35 -5.75 -6.58
CA GLN A 327 -28.69 -5.43 -7.10
C GLN A 327 -29.71 -6.56 -6.90
N HIS A 328 -29.29 -7.74 -6.43
CA HIS A 328 -30.13 -8.93 -6.28
C HIS A 328 -30.25 -9.36 -4.80
N PRO A 329 -31.21 -8.80 -4.03
CA PRO A 329 -31.29 -9.01 -2.57
C PRO A 329 -31.30 -10.47 -2.12
N ALA A 330 -32.00 -11.34 -2.86
CA ALA A 330 -32.12 -12.76 -2.52
C ALA A 330 -30.78 -13.51 -2.63
N VAL A 331 -30.04 -13.30 -3.73
CA VAL A 331 -28.73 -13.95 -3.95
C VAL A 331 -27.68 -13.32 -3.02
N PHE A 332 -27.74 -12.00 -2.88
CA PHE A 332 -26.82 -11.25 -2.03
C PHE A 332 -26.88 -11.72 -0.57
N GLY A 333 -28.08 -11.83 0.00
CA GLY A 333 -28.26 -12.25 1.39
C GLY A 333 -27.79 -13.68 1.65
N ARG A 334 -27.93 -14.58 0.67
CA ARG A 334 -27.58 -15.99 0.80
C ARG A 334 -26.08 -16.25 0.67
N ASP A 335 -25.47 -15.71 -0.38
CA ASP A 335 -24.12 -16.08 -0.84
C ASP A 335 -23.18 -14.87 -0.96
N SER A 336 -23.55 -13.89 -1.80
CA SER A 336 -22.59 -12.86 -2.25
C SER A 336 -22.10 -11.98 -1.11
N ARG A 337 -22.95 -11.68 -0.11
CA ARG A 337 -22.54 -10.96 1.10
C ARG A 337 -21.37 -11.64 1.81
N LYS A 338 -21.38 -12.97 1.91
CA LYS A 338 -20.32 -13.75 2.58
C LYS A 338 -19.04 -13.75 1.75
N ALA A 339 -19.15 -13.84 0.42
CA ALA A 339 -18.01 -13.72 -0.48
C ALA A 339 -17.36 -12.32 -0.39
N VAL A 340 -18.14 -11.25 -0.41
CA VAL A 340 -17.63 -9.86 -0.25
C VAL A 340 -16.93 -9.68 1.10
N LEU A 341 -17.47 -10.28 2.17
CA LEU A 341 -16.83 -10.25 3.49
C LEU A 341 -15.47 -10.96 3.51
N GLN A 342 -15.35 -12.10 2.82
CA GLN A 342 -14.07 -12.76 2.63
C GLN A 342 -13.10 -11.89 1.83
N ALA A 343 -13.55 -11.30 0.71
CA ALA A 343 -12.75 -10.41 -0.12
C ALA A 343 -12.20 -9.20 0.67
N ILE A 344 -13.04 -8.55 1.50
CA ILE A 344 -12.63 -7.46 2.39
C ILE A 344 -11.44 -7.90 3.26
N GLY A 345 -11.55 -9.07 3.91
CA GLY A 345 -10.51 -9.62 4.77
C GLY A 345 -9.24 -9.99 4.01
N VAL A 346 -9.38 -10.57 2.83
CA VAL A 346 -8.26 -10.93 1.95
C VAL A 346 -7.49 -9.69 1.52
N ILE A 347 -8.18 -8.66 1.02
CA ILE A 347 -7.57 -7.41 0.56
C ILE A 347 -6.90 -6.66 1.72
N SER A 348 -7.60 -6.50 2.85
CA SER A 348 -7.07 -5.72 3.97
C SER A 348 -5.87 -6.37 4.63
N SER A 349 -5.89 -7.70 4.78
CA SER A 349 -4.84 -8.45 5.47
C SER A 349 -3.78 -9.05 4.55
N GLN A 350 -3.99 -9.04 3.24
CA GLN A 350 -3.16 -9.71 2.24
C GLN A 350 -2.98 -11.21 2.54
N ARG A 351 -4.03 -11.85 3.08
CA ARG A 351 -4.05 -13.29 3.44
C ARG A 351 -5.14 -13.99 2.65
N ALA A 352 -4.78 -15.07 1.96
CA ALA A 352 -5.72 -15.96 1.30
C ALA A 352 -5.27 -17.40 1.42
N PHE A 353 -6.24 -18.32 1.36
CA PHE A 353 -6.03 -19.76 1.48
C PHE A 353 -6.67 -20.54 0.32
N THR A 354 -7.33 -19.85 -0.60
CA THR A 354 -8.02 -20.47 -1.74
C THR A 354 -7.65 -19.72 -3.01
N SER A 355 -8.05 -20.25 -4.16
CA SER A 355 -7.84 -19.61 -5.46
C SER A 355 -9.14 -19.31 -6.20
N ARG A 356 -10.25 -19.15 -5.47
CA ARG A 356 -11.59 -19.03 -6.07
C ARG A 356 -11.86 -17.69 -6.74
N SER A 357 -11.16 -16.66 -6.30
CA SER A 357 -11.20 -15.34 -6.90
C SER A 357 -9.80 -14.90 -7.32
N PRO A 358 -9.68 -13.95 -8.24
CA PRO A 358 -8.38 -13.41 -8.64
C PRO A 358 -7.60 -12.84 -7.46
N ILE A 359 -8.27 -12.14 -6.53
CA ILE A 359 -7.58 -11.55 -5.38
C ILE A 359 -7.09 -12.61 -4.40
N GLU A 360 -7.87 -13.66 -4.18
CA GLU A 360 -7.45 -14.78 -3.33
C GLU A 360 -6.26 -15.50 -3.93
N SER A 361 -6.33 -15.80 -5.24
CA SER A 361 -5.24 -16.45 -5.98
C SER A 361 -3.95 -15.65 -5.88
N LEU A 362 -4.02 -14.31 -5.98
CA LEU A 362 -2.87 -13.42 -5.92
C LEU A 362 -2.11 -13.52 -4.60
N TRP A 363 -2.80 -13.63 -3.47
CA TRP A 363 -2.16 -13.73 -2.15
C TRP A 363 -1.84 -15.18 -1.78
N ALA A 364 -2.70 -16.14 -2.12
CA ALA A 364 -2.52 -17.55 -1.82
C ALA A 364 -1.31 -18.15 -2.57
N SER A 365 -1.12 -17.77 -3.84
CA SER A 365 -0.04 -18.28 -4.69
C SER A 365 1.37 -17.92 -4.21
N ARG A 366 1.51 -16.89 -3.36
CA ARG A 366 2.80 -16.52 -2.75
C ARG A 366 3.29 -17.56 -1.76
N ILE A 367 2.37 -18.31 -1.17
CA ILE A 367 2.68 -19.34 -0.18
C ILE A 367 2.73 -20.69 -0.90
N GLY A 368 3.94 -21.19 -1.16
CA GLY A 368 4.13 -22.44 -1.90
C GLY A 368 3.47 -23.66 -1.26
N GLY A 369 3.24 -23.66 0.06
CA GLY A 369 2.48 -24.71 0.74
C GLY A 369 1.00 -24.74 0.34
N ILE A 370 0.36 -23.57 0.21
CA ILE A 370 -1.04 -23.44 -0.20
C ILE A 370 -1.19 -23.93 -1.64
N LYS A 371 -0.32 -23.48 -2.54
CA LYS A 371 -0.32 -23.89 -3.96
C LYS A 371 -0.23 -25.42 -4.10
N ARG A 372 0.77 -26.04 -3.47
CA ARG A 372 0.99 -27.50 -3.55
C ARG A 372 -0.19 -28.30 -3.03
N LEU A 373 -0.78 -27.89 -1.90
CA LEU A 373 -1.91 -28.62 -1.31
C LEU A 373 -3.21 -28.39 -2.10
N ALA A 374 -3.40 -27.20 -2.67
CA ALA A 374 -4.53 -26.95 -3.58
C ALA A 374 -4.44 -27.81 -4.84
N GLU A 375 -3.24 -27.94 -5.44
CA GLU A 375 -2.97 -28.83 -6.58
C GLU A 375 -3.26 -30.30 -6.23
N ARG A 376 -2.71 -30.81 -5.12
CA ARG A 376 -2.99 -32.17 -4.63
C ARG A 376 -4.46 -32.41 -4.34
N SER A 377 -5.14 -31.43 -3.76
CA SER A 377 -6.60 -31.52 -3.52
C SER A 377 -7.36 -31.69 -4.82
N ARG A 378 -6.92 -31.05 -5.91
CA ARG A 378 -7.51 -31.23 -7.24
C ARG A 378 -7.23 -32.62 -7.79
N GLU A 379 -5.99 -33.10 -7.73
CA GLU A 379 -5.58 -34.44 -8.15
C GLU A 379 -6.40 -35.53 -7.43
N TRP A 380 -6.54 -35.45 -6.10
CA TRP A 380 -7.35 -36.38 -5.31
C TRP A 380 -8.84 -36.37 -5.67
N ARG A 381 -9.33 -35.31 -6.32
CA ARG A 381 -10.68 -35.29 -6.91
C ARG A 381 -10.77 -36.17 -8.13
N GLU A 382 -9.76 -36.05 -8.99
CA GLU A 382 -9.73 -36.65 -10.32
C GLU A 382 -9.42 -38.15 -10.17
N GLU A 383 -8.52 -38.52 -9.26
CA GLU A 383 -8.20 -39.91 -8.91
C GLU A 383 -9.29 -40.58 -8.07
N GLY A 384 -9.90 -39.86 -7.12
CA GLY A 384 -10.97 -40.37 -6.26
C GLY A 384 -12.31 -40.60 -6.97
N GLY A 385 -12.41 -40.29 -8.27
CA GLY A 385 -13.55 -40.61 -9.12
C GLY A 385 -13.53 -42.03 -9.70
N GLY A 386 -12.48 -42.82 -9.45
CA GLY A 386 -12.40 -44.24 -9.84
C GLY A 386 -12.94 -45.19 -8.76
N GLU A 387 -13.86 -46.07 -9.16
CA GLU A 387 -14.43 -47.28 -8.48
C GLU A 387 -14.83 -47.24 -6.99
N GLY A 388 -14.72 -46.13 -6.27
CA GLY A 388 -15.12 -46.05 -4.86
C GLY A 388 -15.28 -44.64 -4.30
N GLY A 389 -15.34 -43.62 -5.16
CA GLY A 389 -15.61 -42.24 -4.73
C GLY A 389 -17.03 -42.12 -4.18
N ILE A 390 -17.16 -41.47 -3.01
CA ILE A 390 -18.42 -41.07 -2.39
C ILE A 390 -19.32 -40.38 -3.43
N THR A 391 -20.24 -41.15 -4.01
CA THR A 391 -21.33 -40.63 -4.84
C THR A 391 -22.43 -40.11 -3.94
N GLU A 392 -22.91 -38.91 -4.24
CA GLU A 392 -24.03 -38.24 -3.59
C GLU A 392 -25.24 -39.22 -3.55
N GLU A 393 -25.70 -39.62 -2.36
CA GLU A 393 -27.01 -40.25 -2.22
C GLU A 393 -28.07 -39.19 -2.56
N ALA A 394 -28.94 -39.54 -3.51
CA ALA A 394 -29.94 -38.68 -4.14
C ALA A 394 -31.08 -38.24 -3.22
#